data_AF-A0A1H9LY34-F1
#
_entry.id   AF-A0A1H9LY34-F1
#
_cell.length_a   1.000
_cell.length_b   1.000
_cell.length_c   1.000
_cell.angle_alpha   90.00
_cell.angle_beta   90.00
_cell.angle_gamma   90.00
#
_symmetry.space_group_name_H-M   'P 1'
#
loop_
_entity.id
_entity.type
_entity.pdbx_description
1 polymer ?
#
loop_
_entity_poly.entity_id
_entity_poly.type
_entity_poly.pdbx_seq_one_letter_code
_entity_poly.pdbx_strand_id
1 'polypeptide(L)' 'MAKTTKYQRLQKAKASHCAGRTTKASLNKAKKAYIDDAVKKGNKTRTEATASANKVINRGCSAGIGTTKKKRKLTKRRKK' A
#
# COMPACT_ATOMS: atom_id res chain seq x y z
N MET A 1 9.83 -13.71 12.44
CA MET A 1 9.09 -12.89 11.45
C MET A 1 9.77 -11.54 11.28
N ALA A 2 10.38 -11.24 10.12
CA ALA A 2 11.02 -9.95 9.90
C ALA A 2 9.99 -8.82 9.98
N LYS A 3 10.21 -7.83 10.87
CA LYS A 3 9.32 -6.66 10.98
C LYS A 3 9.39 -5.88 9.65
N THR A 4 8.29 -5.87 8.90
CA THR A 4 8.20 -5.07 7.67
C THR A 4 8.48 -3.60 7.97
N THR A 5 9.39 -2.99 7.21
CA THR A 5 9.74 -1.57 7.39
C THR A 5 8.55 -0.67 7.03
N LYS A 6 8.52 0.56 7.57
CA LYS A 6 7.47 1.54 7.23
C LYS A 6 7.45 1.87 5.73
N TYR A 7 8.62 1.82 5.09
CA TYR A 7 8.75 1.95 3.64
C TYR A 7 8.06 0.81 2.87
N GLN A 8 8.27 -0.45 3.28
CA GLN A 8 7.57 -1.60 2.70
C GLN A 8 6.05 -1.52 2.92
N ARG A 9 5.61 -1.00 4.08
CA ARG A 9 4.18 -0.75 4.34
C ARG A 9 3.61 0.31 3.41
N LEU A 10 4.34 1.39 3.11
CA LEU A 10 3.93 2.40 2.12
C LEU A 10 3.76 1.78 0.73
N GLN A 11 4.71 0.93 0.30
CA GLN A 11 4.60 0.22 -0.98
C GLN A 11 3.37 -0.71 -1.03
N LYS A 12 3.11 -1.49 0.03
CA LYS A 12 1.93 -2.36 0.10
C LYS A 12 0.61 -1.59 0.13
N ALA A 13 0.57 -0.47 0.86
CA ALA A 13 -0.60 0.41 0.91
C ALA A 13 -0.88 1.00 -0.48
N LYS A 14 0.17 1.42 -1.19
CA LYS A 14 0.05 1.84 -2.58
C LYS A 14 -0.47 0.71 -3.48
N ALA A 15 0.12 -0.48 -3.43
CA ALA A 15 -0.33 -1.61 -4.23
C ALA A 15 -1.81 -1.94 -3.97
N SER A 16 -2.24 -1.84 -2.71
CA SER A 16 -3.64 -2.04 -2.32
C SER A 16 -4.55 -0.92 -2.84
N HIS A 17 -4.07 0.33 -2.87
CA HIS A 17 -4.80 1.46 -3.44
C HIS A 17 -4.94 1.34 -4.95
N CYS A 18 -3.86 0.99 -5.66
CA CYS A 18 -3.87 0.69 -7.09
C CYS A 18 -4.82 -0.49 -7.42
N ALA A 19 -4.96 -1.46 -6.51
CA ALA A 19 -5.89 -2.58 -6.64
C ALA A 19 -7.34 -2.25 -6.20
N GLY A 20 -7.64 -0.99 -5.87
CA GLY A 20 -8.98 -0.56 -5.41
C GLY A 20 -9.40 -1.10 -4.04
N ARG A 21 -8.49 -1.70 -3.26
CA ARG A 21 -8.80 -2.33 -1.97
C ARG A 21 -8.73 -1.35 -0.80
N THR A 22 -8.06 -0.22 -0.97
CA THR A 22 -7.87 0.78 0.09
C THR A 22 -8.10 2.18 -0.42
N THR A 23 -8.59 3.05 0.46
CA THR A 23 -8.87 4.46 0.16
C THR A 23 -7.62 5.33 0.19
N LYS A 24 -7.71 6.52 -0.42
CA LYS A 24 -6.67 7.56 -0.38
C LYS A 24 -6.28 7.95 1.06
N ALA A 25 -7.24 7.92 1.98
CA ALA A 25 -7.00 8.15 3.41
C ALA A 25 -6.05 7.12 4.03
N SER A 26 -6.20 5.84 3.67
CA SER A 26 -5.32 4.76 4.14
C SER A 26 -3.90 4.92 3.61
N LEU A 27 -3.77 5.34 2.35
CA LEU A 27 -2.48 5.65 1.74
C LEU A 27 -1.80 6.86 2.40
N ASN A 28 -2.57 7.91 2.73
CA ASN A 28 -2.06 9.06 3.47
C ASN A 28 -1.60 8.72 4.90
N LYS A 29 -2.31 7.82 5.61
CA LYS A 29 -1.86 7.31 6.91
C LYS A 29 -0.50 6.59 6.80
N ALA A 30 -0.34 5.74 5.78
CA ALA A 30 0.93 5.06 5.53
C ALA A 30 2.06 6.03 5.17
N LYS A 31 1.76 7.07 4.38
CA LYS A 31 2.68 8.16 4.04
C LYS A 31 3.19 8.88 5.28
N LYS A 32 2.29 9.34 6.15
CA LYS A 32 2.63 10.04 7.39
C LYS A 32 3.50 9.16 8.29
N ALA A 33 3.13 7.88 8.47
CA ALA A 33 3.90 6.95 9.28
C ALA A 33 5.32 6.67 8.76
N TYR A 34 5.56 6.77 7.45
CA TYR A 34 6.92 6.69 6.89
C TYR A 34 7.71 7.98 7.11
N ILE A 35 7.08 9.14 6.93
CA ILE A 35 7.74 10.44 7.16
C ILE A 35 8.15 10.56 8.62
N ASP A 36 7.26 10.27 9.56
CA ASP A 36 7.54 10.36 10.99
C ASP A 36 8.65 9.39 11.43
N ASP A 37 8.68 8.17 10.88
CA ASP A 37 9.75 7.19 11.15
C ASP A 37 11.11 7.61 10.56
N ALA A 38 11.10 8.17 9.35
CA ALA A 38 12.31 8.63 8.68
C ALA A 38 12.93 9.85 9.38
N VAL A 39 12.09 10.78 9.84
CA VAL A 39 12.51 11.95 10.63
C VAL A 39 12.98 11.52 12.02
N LYS A 40 12.23 10.64 12.71
CA LYS A 40 12.59 10.16 14.05
C LYS A 40 13.92 9.42 14.08
N LYS A 41 14.26 8.69 13.01
CA LYS A 41 15.55 7.99 12.89
C LYS A 41 16.72 8.92 12.55
N GLY A 42 16.47 10.19 12.23
CA GLY A 42 17.51 11.13 11.81
C GLY A 42 18.10 10.86 10.41
N ASN A 43 17.56 9.90 9.66
CA ASN A 43 18.11 9.51 8.36
C ASN A 43 17.77 10.51 7.24
N LYS A 44 16.67 11.27 7.39
CA LYS A 44 16.16 12.19 6.38
C LYS A 44 15.44 13.36 7.03
N THR A 45 15.56 14.55 6.44
CA THR A 45 14.71 15.67 6.78
C THR A 45 13.25 15.39 6.38
N ARG A 46 12.30 16.12 6.98
CA ARG A 46 10.87 15.98 6.67
C ARG A 46 10.59 16.17 5.18
N THR A 47 11.33 17.07 4.53
CA THR A 47 11.24 17.37 3.11
C THR A 47 11.70 16.19 2.24
N GLU A 48 12.87 15.62 2.53
CA GLU A 48 13.42 14.47 1.80
C GLU A 48 12.58 13.20 2.00
N ALA A 49 12.08 12.99 3.21
CA ALA A 49 11.15 11.90 3.51
C ALA A 49 9.84 12.07 2.72
N THR A 50 9.32 13.29 2.64
CA THR A 50 8.13 13.60 1.84
C THR A 50 8.37 13.37 0.36
N ALA A 51 9.50 13.83 -0.19
CA ALA A 51 9.88 13.62 -1.58
C ALA A 51 10.03 12.12 -1.90
N SER A 52 10.67 11.35 -1.01
CA SER A 52 10.80 9.90 -1.14
C SER A 52 9.42 9.21 -1.14
N ALA A 53 8.51 9.63 -0.24
CA ALA A 53 7.17 9.08 -0.16
C ALA A 53 6.33 9.41 -1.40
N ASN A 54 6.44 10.65 -1.89
CA ASN A 54 5.78 11.10 -3.11
C ASN A 54 6.30 10.34 -4.34
N LYS A 55 7.61 10.07 -4.45
CA LYS A 55 8.16 9.19 -5.50
C LYS A 55 7.50 7.82 -5.49
N VAL A 56 7.31 7.22 -4.30
CA VAL A 56 6.63 5.93 -4.20
C VAL A 56 5.18 6.06 -4.66
N ILE A 57 4.44 7.04 -4.16
CA ILE A 57 3.01 7.22 -4.46
C ILE A 57 2.77 7.55 -5.94
N ASN A 58 3.54 8.48 -6.51
CA ASN A 58 3.37 8.99 -7.87
C ASN A 58 3.94 8.07 -8.94
N ARG A 59 4.76 7.07 -8.58
CA ARG A 59 5.18 6.04 -9.54
C ARG A 59 3.92 5.43 -10.17
N GLY A 60 3.95 5.07 -11.45
CA GLY A 60 2.77 4.44 -12.08
C GLY A 60 2.25 3.27 -11.25
N CYS A 61 0.92 3.15 -11.14
CA CYS A 61 0.33 1.88 -10.74
C CYS A 61 0.60 0.93 -11.90
N SER A 62 1.41 -0.11 -11.70
CA SER A 62 1.49 -1.21 -12.66
C SER A 62 0.09 -1.82 -12.75
N ALA A 63 -0.66 -1.41 -13.77
CA ALA A 63 -1.98 -1.93 -14.06
C ALA A 63 -1.81 -3.41 -14.41
N GLY A 64 -2.07 -4.26 -13.44
CA GLY A 64 -1.91 -5.69 -13.56
C GLY A 64 -2.79 -6.47 -12.59
N ILE A 65 -3.95 -5.93 -12.19
CA ILE A 65 -5.05 -6.72 -11.60
C ILE A 65 -6.38 -6.18 -12.11
N GLY A 66 -6.48 -6.03 -13.43
CA GLY A 66 -7.75 -6.01 -14.16
C GLY A 66 -8.21 -7.42 -14.56
N THR A 67 -7.49 -8.49 -14.18
CA THR A 67 -7.91 -9.86 -14.45
C THR A 67 -8.73 -10.41 -13.29
N THR A 68 -10.05 -10.28 -13.46
CA THR A 68 -11.01 -11.35 -13.16
C THR A 68 -10.85 -12.05 -11.81
N LYS A 69 -11.28 -11.42 -10.71
CA LYS A 69 -11.94 -12.23 -9.67
C LYS A 69 -13.34 -12.58 -10.15
N LYS A 70 -13.44 -13.55 -11.07
CA LYS A 70 -14.68 -14.28 -11.35
C LYS A 70 -15.19 -14.73 -9.97
N LYS A 71 -16.36 -14.22 -9.54
CA LYS A 71 -16.99 -14.68 -8.28
C LYS A 71 -17.01 -16.20 -8.32
N ARG A 72 -16.24 -16.86 -7.45
CA ARG A 72 -16.25 -18.33 -7.35
C ARG A 72 -17.68 -18.70 -6.97
N LYS A 73 -18.43 -19.26 -7.93
CA LYS A 73 -19.81 -19.70 -7.72
C LYS A 73 -19.75 -20.72 -6.59
N LEU A 74 -20.26 -20.36 -5.40
CA LEU A 74 -20.45 -21.29 -4.31
C LEU A 74 -21.43 -22.36 -4.80
N THR A 75 -20.92 -23.52 -5.21
CA THR A 75 -21.75 -24.69 -5.43
C THR A 75 -22.29 -25.10 -4.07
N LYS A 76 -23.56 -24.76 -3.82
CA LYS A 76 -24.32 -25.23 -2.66
C LYS A 76 -24.33 -26.75 -2.75
N ARG A 77 -23.46 -27.41 -1.98
CA ARG A 77 -23.38 -28.86 -1.92
C ARG A 77 -24.70 -29.34 -1.31
N ARG A 78 -25.62 -29.81 -2.16
CA ARG A 78 -26.85 -30.50 -1.72
C ARG A 78 -26.41 -31.67 -0.84
N LYS A 79 -26.69 -31.59 0.46
CA LYS A 79 -26.69 -32.77 1.33
C LYS A 79 -28.03 -33.48 1.11
N LYS A 80 -27.93 -34.82 1.00
CA LYS A 80 -29.01 -35.79 0.84
C LYS A 80 -30.21 -35.48 1.73
#